data_AF-A0A1I6MMP7-F1
#
_entry.id   AF-A0A1I6MMP7-F1
#
_cell.length_a   1.000
_cell.length_b   1.000
_cell.length_c   1.000
_cell.angle_alpha   90.00
_cell.angle_beta   90.00
_cell.angle_gamma   90.00
#
_symmetry.space_group_name_H-M   'P 1'
#
loop_
_entity.id
_entity.type
_entity.pdbx_description
1 polymer ?
#
loop_
_entity_poly.entity_id
_entity_poly.type
_entity_poly.pdbx_seq_one_letter_code
_entity_poly.pdbx_strand_id
1 'polypeptide(L)'
;MNKITKFLALCAMLIASVSIASATPITGSVAIGGTDTFTSTGISFDPSTGIVLAATDNMSPFRFFTAALQSFSFDSSAIGTKVFSVSNVLDTLYFTISSIVSSSVSSSGSSPTLAVSGTGTFYEVNNRTGANVYTPTSGLFSLTSSTTGITSFQLVSTAVTPEPNSLLLLGTGLVGAACMLFRRRRLAI
;
A
#
# COMPACT_ATOMS: atom_id res chain seq x y z
N MET A 1 44.78 -14.56 22.24
CA MET A 1 43.85 -13.73 21.42
C MET A 1 43.56 -12.44 22.17
N ASN A 2 44.04 -11.31 21.65
CA ASN A 2 44.04 -10.03 22.37
C ASN A 2 42.61 -9.47 22.47
N LYS A 3 42.30 -8.70 23.53
CA LYS A 3 40.95 -8.15 23.81
C LYS A 3 40.35 -7.38 22.61
N ILE A 4 41.22 -6.76 21.80
CA ILE A 4 40.86 -6.03 20.58
C ILE A 4 40.32 -6.96 19.49
N THR A 5 40.91 -8.14 19.30
CA THR A 5 40.46 -9.13 18.30
C THR A 5 39.08 -9.70 18.64
N LYS A 6 38.78 -9.87 19.93
CA LYS A 6 37.44 -10.28 20.41
C LYS A 6 36.39 -9.20 20.15
N PHE A 7 36.74 -7.93 20.32
CA PHE A 7 35.83 -6.81 20.05
C PHE A 7 35.55 -6.63 18.56
N LEU A 8 36.58 -6.73 17.71
CA LEU A 8 36.38 -6.69 16.24
C LEU A 8 35.52 -7.85 15.74
N ALA A 9 35.71 -9.06 16.27
CA ALA A 9 34.87 -10.22 15.92
C ALA A 9 33.40 -10.01 16.31
N LEU A 10 33.13 -9.37 17.45
CA LEU A 10 31.78 -9.04 17.91
C LEU A 10 31.11 -7.99 17.02
N CYS A 11 31.84 -6.95 16.60
CA CYS A 11 31.35 -5.95 15.65
C CYS A 11 31.07 -6.56 14.27
N ALA A 12 31.93 -7.47 13.79
CA ALA A 12 31.72 -8.17 12.52
C ALA A 12 30.47 -9.07 12.54
N MET A 13 30.19 -9.74 13.67
CA MET A 13 28.95 -10.51 13.85
C MET A 13 27.70 -9.62 13.92
N LEU A 14 27.80 -8.43 14.53
CA LEU A 14 26.67 -7.49 14.64
C LEU A 14 26.31 -6.85 13.29
N ILE A 15 27.30 -6.59 12.42
CA ILE A 15 27.07 -6.07 11.06
C ILE A 15 26.52 -7.17 10.14
N ALA A 16 26.85 -8.45 10.39
CA ALA A 16 26.31 -9.57 9.63
C ALA A 16 24.88 -9.97 10.03
N SER A 17 24.38 -9.53 11.20
CA SER A 17 23.06 -9.90 11.73
C SER A 17 21.95 -8.86 11.49
N VAL A 18 22.26 -7.73 10.86
CA VAL A 18 21.21 -6.79 10.41
C VAL A 18 20.58 -7.37 9.15
N SER A 19 19.53 -8.17 9.33
CA SER A 19 18.57 -8.38 8.24
C SER A 19 18.08 -7.01 7.82
N ILE A 20 18.49 -6.59 6.63
CA ILE A 20 17.91 -5.45 5.94
C ILE A 20 16.46 -5.85 5.65
N ALA A 21 15.56 -5.58 6.60
CA ALA A 21 14.13 -5.69 6.39
C ALA A 21 13.72 -4.52 5.48
N SER A 22 14.11 -4.60 4.20
CA SER A 22 13.63 -3.70 3.17
C SER A 22 12.19 -4.07 2.91
N ALA A 23 11.29 -3.32 3.53
CA ALA A 23 9.87 -3.47 3.31
C ALA A 23 9.58 -3.03 1.86
N THR A 24 9.22 -3.98 0.99
CA THR A 24 8.90 -3.69 -0.42
C THR A 24 7.50 -3.07 -0.50
N PRO A 25 7.33 -1.88 -1.09
CA PRO A 25 6.00 -1.30 -1.29
C PRO A 25 5.27 -2.03 -2.42
N ILE A 26 3.94 -1.92 -2.42
CA ILE A 26 3.09 -2.38 -3.52
C ILE A 26 3.22 -1.36 -4.65
N THR A 27 3.57 -1.81 -5.85
CA THR A 27 3.64 -0.95 -7.04
C THR A 27 2.59 -1.33 -8.08
N GLY A 28 2.29 -0.38 -8.96
CA GLY A 28 1.38 -0.56 -10.09
C GLY A 28 0.01 0.05 -9.91
N SER A 29 -0.90 -0.37 -10.77
CA SER A 29 -2.28 0.10 -10.83
C SER A 29 -3.23 -1.07 -11.03
N VAL A 30 -4.48 -0.88 -10.62
CA VAL A 30 -5.56 -1.84 -10.84
C VAL A 30 -6.80 -1.10 -11.33
N ALA A 31 -7.43 -1.66 -12.35
CA ALA A 31 -8.70 -1.18 -12.88
C ALA A 31 -9.77 -2.25 -12.72
N ILE A 32 -10.89 -1.90 -12.08
CA ILE A 32 -11.99 -2.83 -11.78
C ILE A 32 -13.26 -2.30 -12.44
N GLY A 33 -13.93 -3.18 -13.19
CA GLY A 33 -15.25 -2.92 -13.75
C GLY A 33 -16.33 -3.60 -12.90
N GLY A 34 -17.42 -2.90 -12.64
CA GLY A 34 -18.55 -3.43 -11.88
C GLY A 34 -19.86 -2.77 -12.28
N THR A 35 -20.96 -3.29 -11.73
CA THR A 35 -22.29 -2.70 -11.82
C THR A 35 -22.57 -1.92 -10.54
N ASP A 36 -23.07 -0.70 -10.71
CA ASP A 36 -23.31 0.23 -9.63
C ASP A 36 -24.62 1.01 -9.80
N THR A 37 -25.12 1.49 -8.67
CA THR A 37 -26.12 2.54 -8.55
C THR A 37 -25.58 3.60 -7.60
N PHE A 38 -25.90 4.87 -7.80
CA PHE A 38 -25.38 5.95 -6.95
C PHE A 38 -26.39 7.05 -6.72
N THR A 39 -26.21 7.75 -5.61
CA THR A 39 -26.95 8.96 -5.23
C THR A 39 -25.96 10.11 -5.04
N SER A 40 -26.44 11.28 -4.65
CA SER A 40 -25.57 12.40 -4.28
C SER A 40 -24.69 12.12 -3.06
N THR A 41 -25.00 11.09 -2.27
CA THR A 41 -24.35 10.81 -0.98
C THR A 41 -23.58 9.49 -0.94
N GLY A 42 -23.68 8.64 -1.95
CA GLY A 42 -22.97 7.37 -1.94
C GLY A 42 -23.14 6.53 -3.20
N ILE A 43 -22.44 5.40 -3.20
CA ILE A 43 -22.48 4.39 -4.25
C ILE A 43 -22.80 3.01 -3.67
N SER A 44 -23.59 2.26 -4.41
CA SER A 44 -24.00 0.89 -4.12
C SER A 44 -23.63 -0.05 -5.26
N PHE A 45 -22.97 -1.17 -4.94
CA PHE A 45 -22.63 -2.23 -5.90
C PHE A 45 -23.58 -3.40 -5.78
N ASP A 46 -24.24 -3.76 -6.88
CA ASP A 46 -25.15 -4.91 -6.96
C ASP A 46 -24.87 -5.63 -8.29
N PRO A 47 -24.29 -6.85 -8.28
CA PRO A 47 -24.21 -7.82 -7.16
C PRO A 47 -22.92 -7.76 -6.31
N SER A 48 -22.50 -6.58 -5.82
CA SER A 48 -21.34 -6.39 -4.91
C SER A 48 -20.04 -7.06 -5.40
N THR A 49 -19.92 -7.23 -6.71
CA THR A 49 -18.82 -7.90 -7.38
C THR A 49 -18.47 -7.17 -8.66
N GLY A 50 -17.22 -7.32 -9.08
CA GLY A 50 -16.69 -6.78 -10.32
C GLY A 50 -15.56 -7.66 -10.85
N ILE A 51 -14.94 -7.25 -11.94
CA ILE A 51 -13.82 -7.94 -12.58
C ILE A 51 -12.64 -6.99 -12.66
N VAL A 52 -11.45 -7.47 -12.30
CA VAL A 52 -10.21 -6.74 -12.55
C VAL A 52 -9.90 -6.75 -14.06
N LEU A 53 -10.19 -5.64 -14.74
CA LEU A 53 -10.02 -5.49 -16.19
C LEU A 53 -8.54 -5.30 -16.58
N ALA A 54 -7.80 -4.57 -15.75
CA ALA A 54 -6.38 -4.31 -15.94
C ALA A 54 -5.67 -4.30 -14.59
N ALA A 55 -4.43 -4.78 -14.58
CA ALA A 55 -3.54 -4.64 -13.45
C ALA A 55 -2.08 -4.63 -13.92
N THR A 56 -1.22 -3.86 -13.28
CA THR A 56 0.21 -3.73 -13.62
C THR A 56 1.11 -4.08 -12.44
N ASP A 57 2.39 -4.36 -12.72
CA ASP A 57 3.45 -4.58 -11.73
C ASP A 57 3.07 -5.61 -10.66
N ASN A 58 3.20 -5.29 -9.37
CA ASN A 58 2.86 -6.21 -8.27
C ASN A 58 1.38 -6.59 -8.26
N MET A 59 0.49 -5.77 -8.83
CA MET A 59 -0.94 -6.06 -8.90
C MET A 59 -1.30 -6.95 -10.10
N SER A 60 -0.40 -7.17 -11.07
CA SER A 60 -0.66 -7.96 -12.28
C SER A 60 -1.19 -9.39 -12.05
N PRO A 61 -0.80 -10.13 -10.98
CA PRO A 61 -1.35 -11.47 -10.72
C PRO A 61 -2.85 -11.49 -10.44
N PHE A 62 -3.47 -10.34 -10.11
CA PHE A 62 -4.90 -10.23 -9.84
C PHE A 62 -5.74 -9.89 -11.08
N ARG A 63 -5.12 -9.75 -12.25
CA ARG A 63 -5.84 -9.44 -13.50
C ARG A 63 -6.82 -10.57 -13.85
N PHE A 64 -8.03 -10.19 -14.27
CA PHE A 64 -9.15 -11.08 -14.59
C PHE A 64 -9.75 -11.87 -13.42
N PHE A 65 -9.31 -11.62 -12.19
CA PHE A 65 -9.98 -12.16 -11.01
C PHE A 65 -11.24 -11.36 -10.69
N THR A 66 -12.19 -12.03 -10.06
CA THR A 66 -13.38 -11.39 -9.49
C THR A 66 -12.97 -10.57 -8.27
N ALA A 67 -13.36 -9.30 -8.26
CA ALA A 67 -13.23 -8.43 -7.12
C ALA A 67 -14.55 -8.38 -6.34
N ALA A 68 -14.50 -8.53 -5.03
CA ALA A 68 -15.60 -8.13 -4.15
C ALA A 68 -15.57 -6.61 -4.02
N LEU A 69 -16.70 -5.94 -4.26
CA LEU A 69 -16.85 -4.49 -4.18
C LEU A 69 -17.70 -4.13 -2.97
N GLN A 70 -17.31 -3.12 -2.21
CA GLN A 70 -18.05 -2.66 -1.03
C GLN A 70 -18.63 -1.27 -1.26
N SER A 71 -19.95 -1.15 -1.10
CA SER A 71 -20.69 0.11 -1.15
C SER A 71 -20.21 1.08 -0.07
N PHE A 72 -20.21 2.38 -0.35
CA PHE A 72 -19.77 3.40 0.60
C PHE A 72 -20.43 4.76 0.35
N SER A 73 -20.46 5.59 1.40
CA SER A 73 -20.92 6.98 1.39
C SER A 73 -19.79 7.94 0.97
N PHE A 74 -20.12 9.13 0.48
CA PHE A 74 -19.13 10.14 0.10
C PHE A 74 -18.73 11.06 1.27
N ASP A 75 -19.05 10.68 2.50
CA ASP A 75 -18.70 11.41 3.73
C ASP A 75 -17.60 10.67 4.53
N SER A 76 -17.29 11.19 5.73
CA SER A 76 -16.24 10.63 6.57
C SER A 76 -16.51 9.21 7.08
N SER A 77 -17.74 8.70 6.98
CA SER A 77 -18.05 7.31 7.36
C SER A 77 -17.47 6.27 6.41
N ALA A 78 -16.99 6.68 5.23
CA ALA A 78 -16.28 5.78 4.32
C ALA A 78 -14.83 5.48 4.73
N ILE A 79 -14.26 6.22 5.68
CA ILE A 79 -12.88 6.00 6.13
C ILE A 79 -12.76 4.59 6.75
N GLY A 80 -11.79 3.81 6.27
CA GLY A 80 -11.57 2.42 6.65
C GLY A 80 -12.36 1.38 5.84
N THR A 81 -13.32 1.81 5.01
CA THR A 81 -14.08 0.90 4.14
C THR A 81 -13.18 0.28 3.07
N LYS A 82 -13.31 -1.04 2.86
CA LYS A 82 -12.58 -1.78 1.83
C LYS A 82 -13.29 -1.64 0.48
N VAL A 83 -12.88 -0.66 -0.33
CA VAL A 83 -13.53 -0.38 -1.63
C VAL A 83 -13.62 -1.63 -2.50
N PHE A 84 -12.53 -2.38 -2.54
CA PHE A 84 -12.51 -3.69 -3.18
C PHE A 84 -11.61 -4.66 -2.42
N SER A 85 -11.82 -5.94 -2.69
CA SER A 85 -10.93 -7.03 -2.33
C SER A 85 -10.88 -8.04 -3.48
N VAL A 86 -9.69 -8.42 -3.91
CA VAL A 86 -9.48 -9.45 -4.93
C VAL A 86 -8.53 -10.51 -4.38
N SER A 87 -8.95 -11.76 -4.45
CA SER A 87 -8.20 -12.89 -3.90
C SER A 87 -7.78 -13.82 -5.02
N ASN A 88 -6.50 -14.18 -5.04
CA ASN A 88 -6.01 -15.33 -5.79
C ASN A 88 -5.84 -16.52 -4.82
N VAL A 89 -5.18 -17.60 -5.26
CA VAL A 89 -4.98 -18.79 -4.42
C VAL A 89 -4.08 -18.52 -3.21
N LEU A 90 -3.08 -17.66 -3.36
CA LEU A 90 -2.03 -17.41 -2.36
C LEU A 90 -2.30 -16.16 -1.53
N ASP A 91 -2.78 -15.09 -2.16
CA ASP A 91 -2.80 -13.74 -1.59
C ASP A 91 -4.12 -13.01 -1.88
N THR A 92 -4.41 -11.99 -1.07
CA THR A 92 -5.56 -11.10 -1.23
C THR A 92 -5.09 -9.64 -1.24
N LEU A 93 -5.38 -8.95 -2.34
CA LEU A 93 -5.17 -7.51 -2.51
C LEU A 93 -6.46 -6.77 -2.17
N TYR A 94 -6.38 -5.76 -1.30
CA TYR A 94 -7.51 -4.88 -0.99
C TYR A 94 -7.07 -3.44 -0.78
N PHE A 95 -8.01 -2.51 -0.89
CA PHE A 95 -7.77 -1.08 -0.70
C PHE A 95 -8.77 -0.51 0.30
N THR A 96 -8.29 0.23 1.29
CA THR A 96 -9.13 0.94 2.27
C THR A 96 -9.08 2.45 2.07
N ILE A 97 -10.22 3.13 2.14
CA ILE A 97 -10.30 4.59 2.03
C ILE A 97 -9.67 5.25 3.25
N SER A 98 -8.83 6.26 3.03
CA SER A 98 -8.35 7.17 4.09
C SER A 98 -9.00 8.54 4.00
N SER A 99 -9.36 9.01 2.79
CA SER A 99 -10.06 10.28 2.59
C SER A 99 -10.77 10.31 1.24
N ILE A 100 -11.92 10.98 1.19
CA ILE A 100 -12.58 11.41 -0.05
C ILE A 100 -12.11 12.83 -0.36
N VAL A 101 -11.44 13.01 -1.49
CA VAL A 101 -10.88 14.31 -1.92
C VAL A 101 -11.91 15.10 -2.72
N SER A 102 -12.65 14.43 -3.60
CA SER A 102 -13.71 15.07 -4.38
C SER A 102 -14.82 14.09 -4.73
N SER A 103 -16.04 14.59 -4.78
CA SER A 103 -17.19 13.89 -5.34
C SER A 103 -17.99 14.87 -6.19
N SER A 104 -18.32 14.43 -7.40
CA SER A 104 -19.19 15.14 -8.33
C SER A 104 -20.25 14.17 -8.80
N VAL A 105 -21.50 14.52 -8.53
CA VAL A 105 -22.66 13.68 -8.86
C VAL A 105 -23.60 14.54 -9.68
N SER A 106 -23.84 14.14 -10.92
CA SER A 106 -24.95 14.65 -11.72
C SER A 106 -26.03 13.59 -11.73
N SER A 107 -27.03 13.73 -10.85
CA SER A 107 -28.15 12.78 -10.73
C SER A 107 -29.41 13.22 -11.49
N SER A 108 -29.41 14.41 -12.10
CA SER A 108 -30.54 14.95 -12.85
C SER A 108 -30.32 14.83 -14.35
N GLY A 109 -31.07 13.95 -15.01
CA GLY A 109 -31.10 13.80 -16.47
C GLY A 109 -31.09 12.34 -16.93
N SER A 110 -31.12 12.12 -18.25
CA SER A 110 -31.11 10.80 -18.88
C SER A 110 -29.74 10.09 -18.82
N SER A 111 -28.71 10.76 -18.33
CA SER A 111 -27.33 10.25 -18.26
C SER A 111 -26.68 10.72 -16.97
N PRO A 112 -26.99 10.08 -15.83
CA PRO A 112 -26.39 10.45 -14.57
C PRO A 112 -24.89 10.14 -14.62
N THR A 113 -24.07 11.04 -14.06
CA THR A 113 -22.62 10.87 -14.00
C THR A 113 -22.14 10.92 -12.56
N LEU A 114 -21.15 10.08 -12.27
CA LEU A 114 -20.44 10.03 -11.00
C LEU A 114 -18.95 10.16 -11.28
N ALA A 115 -18.29 11.05 -10.55
CA ALA A 115 -16.85 11.10 -10.45
C ALA A 115 -16.47 11.30 -8.98
N VAL A 116 -15.79 10.31 -8.39
CA VAL A 116 -15.29 10.35 -7.01
C VAL A 116 -13.81 10.07 -7.03
N SER A 117 -13.05 10.80 -6.24
CA SER A 117 -11.64 10.54 -6.04
C SER A 117 -11.25 10.67 -4.58
N GLY A 118 -10.21 9.95 -4.20
CA GLY A 118 -9.71 9.99 -2.84
C GLY A 118 -8.37 9.30 -2.69
N THR A 119 -7.96 9.19 -1.43
CA THR A 119 -6.72 8.55 -1.01
C THR A 119 -7.03 7.34 -0.15
N GLY A 120 -6.13 6.39 -0.10
CA GLY A 120 -6.24 5.23 0.76
C GLY A 120 -4.96 4.43 0.81
N THR A 121 -5.08 3.20 1.30
CA THR A 121 -3.94 2.30 1.48
C THR A 121 -4.24 0.95 0.87
N PHE A 122 -3.31 0.47 0.05
CA PHE A 122 -3.28 -0.89 -0.45
C PHE A 122 -2.66 -1.83 0.57
N TYR A 123 -3.24 -3.01 0.66
CA TYR A 123 -2.75 -4.13 1.44
C TYR A 123 -2.76 -5.37 0.58
N GLU A 124 -1.72 -6.18 0.68
CA GLU A 124 -1.68 -7.52 0.11
C GLU A 124 -1.32 -8.49 1.22
N VAL A 125 -2.22 -9.42 1.51
CA VAL A 125 -2.08 -10.38 2.62
C VAL A 125 -2.01 -11.79 2.08
N ASN A 126 -1.13 -12.60 2.65
CA ASN A 126 -1.08 -14.00 2.32
C ASN A 126 -2.25 -14.74 2.96
N ASN A 127 -3.01 -15.49 2.17
CA ASN A 127 -4.24 -16.17 2.58
C ASN A 127 -3.98 -17.30 3.60
N ARG A 128 -2.77 -17.84 3.68
CA ARG A 128 -2.43 -18.91 4.63
C ARG A 128 -1.92 -18.39 5.96
N THR A 129 -1.08 -17.35 5.93
CA THR A 129 -0.42 -16.84 7.15
C THR A 129 -1.10 -15.60 7.72
N GLY A 130 -1.93 -14.90 6.93
CA GLY A 130 -2.50 -13.60 7.28
C GLY A 130 -1.47 -12.47 7.32
N ALA A 131 -0.19 -12.75 7.01
CA ALA A 131 0.86 -11.75 7.01
C ALA A 131 0.80 -10.88 5.77
N ASN A 132 1.19 -9.61 5.90
CA ASN A 132 1.37 -8.72 4.78
C ASN A 132 2.51 -9.23 3.87
N VAL A 133 2.23 -9.43 2.59
CA VAL A 133 3.21 -9.81 1.56
C VAL A 133 4.11 -8.62 1.23
N TYR A 134 3.49 -7.45 1.15
CA TYR A 134 4.13 -6.17 0.90
C TYR A 134 3.82 -5.19 2.03
N THR A 135 4.62 -4.14 2.12
CA THR A 135 4.33 -3.03 3.04
C THR A 135 3.01 -2.37 2.64
N PRO A 136 2.09 -2.09 3.58
CA PRO A 136 0.92 -1.28 3.29
C PRO A 136 1.34 0.02 2.60
N THR A 137 0.79 0.28 1.43
CA THR A 137 1.27 1.35 0.55
C THR A 137 0.13 2.30 0.22
N SER A 138 0.36 3.61 0.41
CA SER A 138 -0.64 4.62 0.07
C SER A 138 -0.91 4.63 -1.44
N GLY A 139 -2.13 5.01 -1.80
CA GLY A 139 -2.54 5.14 -3.19
C GLY A 139 -3.69 6.09 -3.38
N LEU A 140 -3.94 6.41 -4.64
CA LEU A 140 -5.06 7.19 -5.10
C LEU A 140 -6.11 6.25 -5.68
N PHE A 141 -7.38 6.58 -5.49
CA PHE A 141 -8.48 5.95 -6.20
C PHE A 141 -9.29 7.00 -6.95
N SER A 142 -9.75 6.62 -8.12
CA SER A 142 -10.73 7.35 -8.91
C SER A 142 -11.80 6.39 -9.37
N LEU A 143 -13.04 6.81 -9.19
CA LEU A 143 -14.24 6.08 -9.56
C LEU A 143 -15.01 6.97 -10.51
N THR A 144 -15.30 6.45 -11.70
CA THR A 144 -16.22 7.13 -12.63
C THR A 144 -17.33 6.18 -13.08
N SER A 145 -18.54 6.72 -13.17
CA SER A 145 -19.72 6.05 -13.72
C SER A 145 -20.39 7.01 -14.71
N SER A 146 -20.54 6.63 -15.97
CA SER A 146 -21.15 7.47 -17.02
C SER A 146 -22.60 7.08 -17.35
N THR A 147 -23.03 5.92 -16.85
CA THR A 147 -24.41 5.43 -16.91
C THR A 147 -24.54 4.40 -15.79
N THR A 148 -25.68 4.36 -15.10
CA THR A 148 -25.97 3.33 -14.10
C THR A 148 -25.67 1.94 -14.67
N GLY A 149 -24.82 1.16 -14.02
CA GLY A 149 -24.44 -0.19 -14.45
C GLY A 149 -23.10 -0.33 -15.19
N ILE A 150 -22.33 0.75 -15.42
CA ILE A 150 -20.95 0.64 -15.91
C ILE A 150 -20.05 1.60 -15.12
N THR A 151 -19.36 1.06 -14.11
CA THR A 151 -18.29 1.78 -13.40
C THR A 151 -16.91 1.39 -13.89
N SER A 152 -16.05 2.38 -14.03
CA SER A 152 -14.60 2.18 -14.09
C SER A 152 -13.96 2.69 -12.79
N PHE A 153 -13.41 1.76 -12.02
CA PHE A 153 -12.55 2.04 -10.89
C PHE A 153 -11.12 1.99 -11.36
N GLN A 154 -10.36 3.06 -11.15
CA GLN A 154 -8.92 3.04 -11.34
C GLN A 154 -8.26 3.39 -10.02
N LEU A 155 -7.34 2.54 -9.58
CA LEU A 155 -6.51 2.82 -8.43
C LEU A 155 -5.04 2.75 -8.82
N VAL A 156 -4.27 3.68 -8.30
CA VAL A 156 -2.84 3.84 -8.60
C VAL A 156 -2.08 3.92 -7.28
N SER A 157 -1.09 3.05 -7.11
CA SER A 157 -0.20 3.10 -5.96
C SER A 157 0.74 4.30 -6.04
N THR A 158 0.90 5.02 -4.92
CA THR A 158 1.93 6.05 -4.75
C THR A 158 3.07 5.45 -3.93
N ALA A 159 3.74 4.44 -4.49
CA ALA A 159 4.83 3.76 -3.82
C ALA A 159 5.88 4.77 -3.36
N VAL A 160 6.03 4.91 -2.04
CA VAL A 160 7.11 5.69 -1.45
C VAL A 160 8.37 4.83 -1.51
N THR A 161 9.44 5.38 -2.07
CA THR A 161 10.77 4.77 -1.98
C THR A 161 11.07 4.48 -0.50
N PRO A 162 11.41 3.24 -0.11
CA PRO A 162 11.80 2.94 1.26
C PRO A 162 12.90 3.90 1.70
N GLU A 163 12.68 4.64 2.79
CA GLU A 163 13.74 5.47 3.33
C GLU A 163 14.93 4.57 3.66
N PRO A 164 16.15 4.91 3.19
CA PRO A 164 17.31 4.07 3.41
C PRO A 164 17.60 4.01 4.91
N ASN A 165 17.29 2.85 5.51
CA ASN A 165 17.56 2.44 6.89
C ASN A 165 18.31 3.48 7.73
N SER A 166 17.58 4.45 8.30
CA SER A 166 18.15 5.43 9.23
C SER A 166 18.80 4.75 10.43
N LEU A 167 18.39 3.52 10.76
CA LEU A 167 19.04 2.63 11.72
C LEU A 167 20.43 2.14 11.29
N LEU A 168 20.65 1.88 10.00
CA LEU A 168 21.97 1.56 9.46
C LEU A 168 22.87 2.80 9.51
N LEU A 169 22.35 3.98 9.15
CA LEU A 169 23.07 5.25 9.26
C LEU A 169 23.41 5.56 10.73
N LEU A 170 22.47 5.34 11.66
CA LEU A 170 22.70 5.48 13.10
C LEU A 170 23.73 4.46 13.62
N GLY A 171 23.62 3.20 13.20
CA GLY A 171 24.54 2.13 13.59
C GLY A 171 25.96 2.39 13.10
N THR A 172 26.13 2.77 11.84
CA THR A 172 27.44 3.18 11.29
C THR A 172 27.95 4.48 11.91
N GLY A 173 27.08 5.43 12.23
CA GLY A 173 27.42 6.66 12.94
C GLY A 173 27.95 6.40 14.36
N LEU A 174 27.29 5.52 15.12
CA LEU A 174 27.73 5.11 16.46
C LEU A 174 29.06 4.36 16.43
N VAL A 175 29.25 3.45 15.47
CA VAL A 175 30.54 2.74 15.29
C VAL A 175 31.65 3.72 14.92
N GLY A 176 31.38 4.68 14.02
CA GLY A 176 32.31 5.75 13.67
C GLY A 176 32.69 6.62 14.87
N ALA A 177 31.71 7.02 15.68
CA ALA A 177 31.92 7.80 16.91
C ALA A 177 32.75 7.02 17.95
N ALA A 178 32.46 5.73 18.15
CA ALA A 178 33.23 4.87 19.04
C ALA A 178 34.70 4.74 18.58
N CYS A 179 34.94 4.53 17.28
CA CYS A 179 36.28 4.49 16.71
C CYS A 179 37.07 5.79 16.92
N MET A 180 36.44 6.96 16.77
CA MET A 180 37.09 8.25 17.08
C MET A 180 37.47 8.39 18.56
N LEU A 181 36.60 7.97 19.48
CA LEU A 181 36.89 8.01 20.92
C LEU A 181 38.06 7.09 21.31
N PHE A 182 38.13 5.88 20.74
CA PHE A 182 39.26 4.98 20.96
C PHE A 182 40.56 5.49 20.35
N ARG A 183 40.52 6.17 19.20
CA ARG A 183 41.69 6.81 18.60
C ARG A 183 42.23 7.94 19.49
N ARG A 184 41.35 8.78 20.06
CA ARG A 184 41.75 9.86 20.98
C ARG A 184 42.42 9.33 22.24
N ARG A 185 41.90 8.24 22.83
CA ARG A 185 42.49 7.63 24.04
C ARG A 185 43.87 7.02 23.81
N ARG A 186 44.17 6.55 22.60
CA ARG A 186 45.51 6.03 22.24
C ARG A 186 46.56 7.11 21.99
N LEU A 187 46.15 8.34 21.68
CA LEU A 187 47.04 9.48 21.43
C LEU A 187 47.27 10.34 22.70
N ALA A 188 46.59 10.04 23.80
CA ALA A 188 46.70 10.74 25.09
C ALA A 188 47.61 10.01 26.10
N ILE A 189 48.34 8.97 25.64
CA ILE A 189 49.42 8.27 26.32
C ILE A 189 50.65 8.43 25.43
#